data_AF-A0A933KIK6-F1
#
_entry.id   AF-A0A933KIK6-F1
#
_cell.length_a   1.000
_cell.length_b   1.000
_cell.length_c   1.000
_cell.angle_alpha   90.00
_cell.angle_beta   90.00
_cell.angle_gamma   90.00
#
_symmetry.space_group_name_H-M   'P 1'
#
loop_
_entity.id
_entity.type
_entity.pdbx_description
1 polymer ?
#
loop_
_entity_poly.entity_id
_entity_poly.type
_entity_poly.pdbx_seq_one_letter_code
_entity_poly.pdbx_strand_id
1 'polypeptide(L)'
;MGTALLDVRARANASRSAARCRDGGVTLCAGGSGRNIAENLARLGARVALLSVVGDDLAGSILMNATRAAGVDVSGVVVREGLSSGFFVALTEEGGKVREAVVDTRARGALDAACVRERASGAIAGSRTVIAELALMPETLAALKDEAARTGAKLCFEAAACARRRDRLSLVAGVNLV
;
A
#
# COMPACT_ATOMS: atom_id res chain seq x y z
N MET A 1 -1.43 -6.88 -4.45
CA MET A 1 -1.22 -5.65 -5.23
C MET A 1 -1.79 -4.48 -4.48
N GLY A 2 -0.97 -3.49 -4.15
CA GLY A 2 -1.43 -2.36 -3.34
C GLY A 2 -0.30 -1.38 -3.04
N THR A 3 -0.61 -0.40 -2.21
CA THR A 3 0.29 0.66 -1.76
C THR A 3 1.39 0.16 -0.82
N ALA A 4 2.55 0.79 -0.96
CA ALA A 4 3.58 0.92 0.06
C ALA A 4 3.74 2.41 0.35
N LEU A 5 3.63 2.81 1.61
CA LEU A 5 3.69 4.20 2.05
C LEU A 5 4.69 4.34 3.19
N LEU A 6 5.47 5.41 3.23
CA LEU A 6 6.29 5.72 4.41
C LEU A 6 5.43 6.47 5.43
N ASP A 7 5.19 5.85 6.58
CA ASP A 7 4.52 6.48 7.70
C ASP A 7 5.53 7.39 8.42
N VAL A 8 5.19 8.67 8.55
CA VAL A 8 5.92 9.68 9.34
C VAL A 8 5.02 10.10 10.49
N ARG A 9 5.38 9.73 11.72
CA ARG A 9 4.65 10.12 12.92
C ARG A 9 5.46 11.13 13.70
N ALA A 10 5.00 12.37 13.72
CA ALA A 10 5.56 13.43 14.53
C ALA A 10 4.72 13.60 15.79
N ARG A 11 5.34 13.46 16.96
CA ARG A 11 4.71 13.75 18.26
C ARG A 11 5.26 15.05 18.79
N ALA A 12 4.40 16.06 18.92
CA ALA A 12 4.79 17.31 19.55
C ALA A 12 4.66 17.21 21.08
N ASN A 13 5.64 17.71 21.82
CA ASN A 13 5.54 17.83 23.26
C ASN A 13 4.44 18.85 23.65
N ALA A 14 3.85 18.68 24.82
CA ALA A 14 2.90 19.63 25.36
C ALA A 14 3.57 21.02 25.50
N SER A 15 2.87 22.07 25.09
CA SER A 15 3.33 23.45 25.20
C SER A 15 2.23 24.28 25.85
N ARG A 16 2.62 25.22 26.72
CA ARG A 16 1.71 26.21 27.32
C ARG A 16 1.42 27.41 26.40
N SER A 17 2.11 27.54 25.26
CA SER A 17 1.95 28.64 24.31
C SER A 17 1.72 28.15 22.88
N ALA A 18 1.08 28.99 22.06
CA ALA A 18 0.83 28.75 20.63
C ALA A 18 2.11 28.90 19.78
N ALA A 19 3.13 28.11 20.09
CA ALA A 19 4.39 28.13 19.36
C ALA A 19 4.24 27.51 17.96
N ARG A 20 4.81 28.17 16.95
CA ARG A 20 4.83 27.70 15.55
C ARG A 20 5.75 26.49 15.32
N CYS A 21 6.73 26.29 16.20
CA CYS A 21 7.63 25.15 16.24
C CYS A 21 7.67 24.59 17.67
N ARG A 22 7.77 23.27 17.82
CA ARG A 22 7.78 22.59 19.12
C ARG A 22 8.76 21.43 19.08
N ASP A 23 9.46 21.22 20.19
CA ASP A 23 10.26 20.02 20.40
C ASP A 23 9.36 18.78 20.43
N GLY A 24 9.90 17.65 20.00
CA GLY A 24 9.14 16.44 19.84
C GLY A 24 9.97 15.27 19.33
N GLY A 25 9.29 14.17 19.02
CA GLY A 25 9.89 12.99 18.41
C GLY A 25 9.29 12.75 17.02
N VAL A 26 10.11 12.22 16.11
CA VAL A 26 9.67 11.76 14.80
C VAL A 26 10.04 10.29 14.65
N THR A 27 9.06 9.47 14.27
CA THR A 27 9.26 8.05 13.97
C THR A 27 8.88 7.77 12.53
N LEU A 28 9.71 6.98 11.85
CA LEU A 28 9.45 6.49 10.50
C LEU A 28 9.10 5.01 10.56
N CYS A 29 8.04 4.60 9.87
CA CYS A 29 7.65 3.20 9.74
C CYS A 29 7.31 2.87 8.29
N ALA A 30 7.71 1.71 7.79
CA ALA A 30 7.20 1.21 6.52
C ALA A 30 5.73 0.80 6.67
N GLY A 31 4.86 1.37 5.84
CA GLY A 31 3.41 1.18 5.87
C GLY A 31 2.80 0.98 4.48
N GLY A 32 1.50 1.30 4.34
CA GLY A 32 0.67 0.98 3.18
C GLY A 32 -0.05 -0.36 3.34
N SER A 33 -1.36 -0.43 3.03
CA SER A 33 -2.15 -1.62 3.35
C SER A 33 -1.70 -2.85 2.55
N GLY A 34 -1.43 -2.70 1.24
CA GLY A 34 -0.86 -3.76 0.42
C GLY A 34 0.45 -4.31 0.98
N ARG A 35 1.36 -3.44 1.40
CA ARG A 35 2.64 -3.83 2.01
C ARG A 35 2.46 -4.50 3.37
N ASN A 36 1.57 -3.99 4.22
CA ASN A 36 1.30 -4.54 5.55
C ASN A 36 0.68 -5.94 5.47
N ILE A 37 -0.25 -6.16 4.54
CA ILE A 37 -0.80 -7.50 4.27
C ILE A 37 0.32 -8.44 3.84
N ALA A 38 1.19 -8.00 2.92
CA ALA A 38 2.28 -8.83 2.43
C ALA A 38 3.28 -9.20 3.54
N GLU A 39 3.67 -8.23 4.37
CA GLU A 39 4.54 -8.47 5.53
C GLU A 39 3.90 -9.46 6.51
N ASN A 40 2.64 -9.27 6.88
CA ASN A 40 1.97 -10.14 7.85
C ASN A 40 1.88 -11.58 7.33
N LEU A 41 1.55 -11.76 6.05
CA LEU A 41 1.51 -13.08 5.43
C LEU A 41 2.89 -13.74 5.38
N ALA A 42 3.95 -12.98 5.06
CA ALA A 42 5.32 -13.49 5.06
C ALA A 42 5.77 -13.90 6.48
N ARG A 43 5.45 -13.09 7.50
CA ARG A 43 5.72 -13.41 8.91
C ARG A 43 4.97 -14.65 9.40
N LEU A 44 3.82 -14.96 8.81
CA LEU A 44 3.06 -16.19 9.06
C LEU A 44 3.59 -17.40 8.24
N GLY A 45 4.68 -17.23 7.49
CA GLY A 45 5.34 -18.30 6.75
C GLY A 45 4.82 -18.52 5.32
N ALA A 46 3.94 -17.66 4.82
CA ALA A 46 3.52 -17.73 3.42
C ALA A 46 4.63 -17.21 2.49
N ARG A 47 4.73 -17.80 1.28
CA ARG A 47 5.51 -17.21 0.19
C ARG A 47 4.69 -16.10 -0.46
N VAL A 48 5.17 -14.87 -0.38
CA VAL A 48 4.43 -13.69 -0.81
C VAL A 48 5.29 -12.81 -1.71
N ALA A 49 4.71 -12.37 -2.83
CA ALA A 49 5.27 -11.30 -3.65
C ALA A 49 4.40 -10.05 -3.54
N LEU A 50 5.05 -8.89 -3.40
CA LEU A 50 4.39 -7.59 -3.41
C LEU A 50 4.48 -6.97 -4.81
N LEU A 51 3.30 -6.70 -5.39
CA LEU A 51 3.15 -5.82 -6.55
C LEU A 51 2.76 -4.43 -6.05
N SER A 52 3.67 -3.47 -6.19
CA SER A 52 3.51 -2.08 -5.75
C SER A 52 4.32 -1.13 -6.63
N VAL A 53 4.23 0.16 -6.36
CA VAL A 53 5.05 1.20 -6.99
C VAL A 53 5.63 2.10 -5.90
N VAL A 54 6.92 2.41 -6.02
CA VAL A 54 7.62 3.42 -5.22
C VAL A 54 8.37 4.39 -6.12
N GLY A 55 8.71 5.55 -5.59
CA GLY A 55 9.61 6.49 -6.24
C GLY A 55 11.06 6.02 -6.18
N ASP A 56 11.90 6.53 -7.09
CA ASP A 56 13.35 6.45 -6.97
C ASP A 56 13.87 7.48 -5.96
N ASP A 57 13.48 7.31 -4.70
CA ASP A 57 13.81 8.20 -3.60
C ASP A 57 14.17 7.43 -2.31
N LEU A 58 14.61 8.17 -1.28
CA LEU A 58 14.99 7.59 0.00
C LEU A 58 13.83 6.82 0.65
N ALA A 59 12.61 7.33 0.53
CA ALA A 59 11.43 6.67 1.07
C ALA A 59 11.17 5.33 0.37
N GLY A 60 11.30 5.29 -0.95
CA GLY A 60 11.21 4.06 -1.75
C GLY A 60 12.26 3.04 -1.32
N SER A 61 13.51 3.49 -1.10
CA SER A 61 14.58 2.65 -0.59
C SER A 61 14.27 2.06 0.79
N ILE A 62 13.76 2.87 1.73
CA ILE A 62 13.34 2.42 3.06
C ILE A 62 12.23 1.37 2.95
N LEU A 63 11.20 1.63 2.13
CA LEU A 63 10.08 0.73 1.93
C LEU A 63 10.52 -0.61 1.35
N MET A 64 11.37 -0.58 0.33
CA MET A 64 11.90 -1.78 -0.31
C MET A 64 12.74 -2.62 0.64
N ASN A 65 13.63 -1.99 1.41
CA ASN A 65 14.50 -2.68 2.36
C ASN A 65 13.72 -3.29 3.52
N ALA A 66 12.80 -2.54 4.13
CA ALA A 66 11.96 -3.04 5.21
C ALA A 66 11.03 -4.19 4.75
N THR A 67 10.53 -4.11 3.52
CA THR A 67 9.64 -5.15 2.95
C THR A 67 10.42 -6.43 2.63
N ARG A 68 11.61 -6.30 2.02
CA ARG A 68 12.50 -7.44 1.77
C ARG A 68 12.95 -8.11 3.07
N ALA A 69 13.30 -7.32 4.09
CA ALA A 69 13.69 -7.82 5.40
C ALA A 69 12.57 -8.61 6.11
N ALA A 70 11.31 -8.34 5.77
CA ALA A 70 10.15 -9.09 6.27
C ALA A 70 9.93 -10.43 5.53
N GLY A 71 10.78 -10.80 4.56
CA GLY A 71 10.65 -12.04 3.80
C GLY A 71 9.70 -11.96 2.60
N VAL A 72 9.30 -10.74 2.21
CA VAL A 72 8.45 -10.52 1.03
C VAL A 72 9.30 -10.41 -0.23
N ASP A 73 8.92 -11.11 -1.29
CA ASP A 73 9.50 -10.91 -2.61
C ASP A 73 9.05 -9.55 -3.18
N VAL A 74 10.02 -8.68 -3.44
CA VAL A 74 9.81 -7.32 -3.95
C VAL A 74 10.22 -7.18 -5.42
N SER A 75 10.51 -8.27 -6.13
CA SER A 75 10.84 -8.26 -7.56
C SER A 75 9.73 -7.65 -8.43
N GLY A 76 8.49 -7.74 -7.95
CA GLY A 76 7.30 -7.14 -8.57
C GLY A 76 7.05 -5.68 -8.19
N VAL A 77 7.86 -5.08 -7.31
CA VAL A 77 7.73 -3.66 -6.97
C VAL A 77 8.45 -2.81 -8.01
N VAL A 78 7.72 -1.87 -8.56
CA VAL A 78 8.22 -0.97 -9.58
C VAL A 78 8.84 0.27 -8.91
N VAL A 79 10.09 0.56 -9.24
CA VAL A 79 10.74 1.84 -8.91
C VAL A 79 10.58 2.77 -10.12
N ARG A 80 10.04 3.97 -9.90
CA ARG A 80 9.82 4.98 -10.96
C ARG A 80 10.64 6.23 -10.70
N GLU A 81 11.51 6.56 -11.64
CA GLU A 81 12.21 7.85 -11.66
C GLU A 81 11.22 9.01 -11.83
N GLY A 82 11.45 10.12 -11.14
CA GLY A 82 10.59 11.32 -11.17
C GLY A 82 9.25 11.21 -10.43
N LEU A 83 8.91 10.03 -9.91
CA LEU A 83 7.75 9.83 -9.04
C LEU A 83 8.19 9.89 -7.57
N SER A 84 7.45 10.59 -6.72
CA SER A 84 7.67 10.53 -5.27
C SER A 84 6.97 9.32 -4.68
N SER A 85 7.63 8.60 -3.77
CA SER A 85 7.02 7.55 -2.97
C SER A 85 5.84 8.09 -2.14
N GLY A 86 4.89 7.21 -1.83
CA GLY A 86 3.74 7.61 -1.03
C GLY A 86 4.09 7.81 0.45
N PHE A 87 3.35 8.70 1.10
CA PHE A 87 3.55 9.05 2.51
C PHE A 87 2.24 9.05 3.28
N PHE A 88 2.30 8.68 4.55
CA PHE A 88 1.28 8.99 5.54
C PHE A 88 1.95 9.79 6.65
N VAL A 89 1.63 11.08 6.77
CA VAL A 89 2.21 11.96 7.77
C VAL A 89 1.17 12.28 8.81
N ALA A 90 1.45 11.99 10.08
CA ALA A 90 0.54 12.29 11.19
C ALA A 90 1.25 13.11 12.26
N LEU A 91 0.63 14.22 12.65
CA LEU A 91 0.97 14.97 13.85
C LEU A 91 0.11 14.46 15.00
N THR A 92 0.75 13.93 16.04
CA THR A 92 0.08 13.42 17.23
C THR A 92 0.35 14.30 18.45
N GLU A 93 -0.62 14.34 19.35
CA GLU A 93 -0.49 14.95 20.67
C GLU A 93 -0.02 13.91 21.70
N GLU A 94 0.25 14.40 22.92
CA GLU A 94 0.50 13.53 24.06
C GLU A 94 -0.69 12.60 24.31
N GLY A 95 -0.43 11.32 24.58
CA GLY A 95 -1.46 10.27 24.63
C GLY A 95 -1.80 9.64 23.27
N GLY A 96 -1.15 10.04 22.17
CA GLY A 96 -1.23 9.35 20.88
C GLY A 96 -2.42 9.73 20.00
N LYS A 97 -3.21 10.74 20.41
CA LYS A 97 -4.32 11.26 19.60
C LYS A 97 -3.77 11.95 18.35
N VAL A 98 -4.29 11.57 17.19
CA VAL A 98 -3.96 12.24 15.91
C VAL A 98 -4.63 13.61 15.90
N ARG A 99 -3.83 14.67 15.77
CA ARG A 99 -4.30 16.05 15.60
C ARG A 99 -4.62 16.33 14.14
N GLU A 100 -3.71 15.92 13.26
CA GLU A 100 -3.81 16.11 11.82
C GLU A 100 -3.06 14.99 11.12
N ALA A 101 -3.57 14.57 9.96
CA ALA A 101 -2.89 13.63 9.10
C ALA A 101 -3.06 14.00 7.63
N VAL A 102 -1.98 13.81 6.87
CA VAL A 102 -1.94 13.98 5.43
C VAL A 102 -1.52 12.65 4.82
N VAL A 103 -2.23 12.21 3.78
CA VAL A 103 -1.87 11.01 3.03
C VAL A 103 -1.61 11.38 1.58
N ASP A 104 -0.43 11.03 1.08
CA ASP A 104 -0.05 11.13 -0.31
C ASP A 104 0.01 9.74 -0.93
N THR A 105 -0.97 9.43 -1.78
CA THR A 105 -1.00 8.17 -2.53
C THR A 105 -0.82 8.39 -4.03
N ARG A 106 -0.17 9.46 -4.48
CA ARG A 106 0.00 9.73 -5.93
C ARG A 106 0.68 8.58 -6.66
N ALA A 107 1.67 7.93 -6.03
CA ALA A 107 2.35 6.77 -6.59
C ALA A 107 1.41 5.58 -6.89
N ARG A 108 0.29 5.46 -6.16
CA ARG A 108 -0.73 4.43 -6.43
C ARG A 108 -1.34 4.57 -7.82
N GLY A 109 -1.37 5.77 -8.39
CA GLY A 109 -1.88 5.99 -9.76
C GLY A 109 -1.10 5.21 -10.83
N ALA A 110 0.18 4.88 -10.57
CA ALA A 110 1.00 4.09 -11.46
C ALA A 110 0.76 2.57 -11.34
N LEU A 111 -0.06 2.12 -10.38
CA LEU A 111 -0.59 0.76 -10.33
C LEU A 111 -1.80 0.64 -11.26
N ASP A 112 -1.56 0.85 -12.55
CA ASP A 112 -2.58 0.89 -13.59
C ASP A 112 -2.84 -0.49 -14.22
N ALA A 113 -3.76 -0.53 -15.18
CA ALA A 113 -4.10 -1.76 -15.91
C ALA A 113 -2.93 -2.28 -16.77
N ALA A 114 -2.03 -1.41 -17.24
CA ALA A 114 -0.84 -1.82 -17.98
C ALA A 114 0.14 -2.57 -17.05
N CYS A 115 0.34 -2.07 -15.84
CA CYS A 115 1.14 -2.75 -14.81
C CYS A 115 0.62 -4.17 -14.54
N VAL A 116 -0.70 -4.39 -14.53
CA VAL A 116 -1.29 -5.73 -14.36
C VAL A 116 -0.89 -6.64 -15.53
N ARG A 117 -1.12 -6.20 -16.77
CA ARG A 117 -0.87 -7.00 -17.97
C ARG A 117 0.62 -7.29 -18.20
N GLU A 118 1.47 -6.29 -18.01
CA GLU A 118 2.89 -6.37 -18.38
C GLU A 118 3.76 -6.98 -17.27
N ARG A 119 3.40 -6.79 -16.00
CA ARG A 119 4.27 -7.13 -14.87
C ARG A 119 3.64 -8.11 -13.89
N ALA A 120 2.34 -7.99 -13.64
CA ALA A 120 1.67 -8.85 -12.69
C ALA A 120 1.32 -10.23 -13.26
N SER A 121 1.18 -10.37 -14.59
CA SER A 121 0.65 -11.59 -15.22
C SER A 121 1.36 -12.88 -14.79
N GLY A 122 2.70 -12.90 -14.84
CA GLY A 122 3.48 -14.07 -14.41
C GLY A 122 3.35 -14.37 -12.91
N ALA A 123 3.37 -13.33 -12.07
CA ALA A 123 3.19 -13.48 -10.62
C ALA A 123 1.78 -13.96 -10.26
N ILE A 124 0.75 -13.47 -10.97
CA ILE A 124 -0.64 -13.87 -10.79
C ILE A 124 -0.82 -15.34 -11.18
N ALA A 125 -0.30 -15.75 -12.35
CA ALA A 125 -0.37 -17.12 -12.82
C ALA A 125 0.33 -18.13 -11.87
N GLY A 126 1.42 -17.71 -11.22
CA GLY A 126 2.13 -18.51 -10.21
C GLY A 126 1.48 -18.49 -8.81
N SER A 127 0.42 -17.71 -8.61
CA SER A 127 -0.19 -17.50 -7.29
C SER A 127 -1.50 -18.26 -7.13
N ARG A 128 -1.72 -18.81 -5.93
CA ARG A 128 -3.03 -19.38 -5.55
C ARG A 128 -4.05 -18.28 -5.24
N THR A 129 -3.58 -17.14 -4.75
CA THR A 129 -4.45 -16.06 -4.28
C THR A 129 -3.78 -14.71 -4.55
N VAL A 130 -4.58 -13.79 -5.08
CA VAL A 130 -4.25 -12.39 -5.29
C VAL A 130 -5.08 -11.58 -4.31
N ILE A 131 -4.41 -10.80 -3.45
CA ILE A 131 -5.06 -9.81 -2.61
C ILE A 131 -4.78 -8.43 -3.20
N ALA A 132 -5.82 -7.64 -3.42
CA ALA A 132 -5.69 -6.30 -3.99
C ALA A 132 -6.45 -5.25 -3.17
N GLU A 133 -5.92 -4.03 -3.12
CA GLU A 133 -6.63 -2.92 -2.50
C GLU A 133 -7.85 -2.52 -3.34
N LEU A 134 -9.01 -2.40 -2.71
CA LEU A 134 -10.20 -1.88 -3.37
C LEU A 134 -10.06 -0.40 -3.73
N ALA A 135 -9.04 0.30 -3.22
CA ALA A 135 -8.76 1.70 -3.53
C ALA A 135 -8.15 1.90 -4.94
N LEU A 136 -7.60 0.87 -5.60
CA LEU A 136 -6.99 0.98 -6.94
C LEU A 136 -7.97 1.52 -8.00
N MET A 137 -7.46 2.01 -9.13
CA MET A 137 -8.31 2.56 -10.19
C MET A 137 -9.27 1.50 -10.74
N PRO A 138 -10.52 1.86 -11.14
CA PRO A 138 -11.50 0.89 -11.61
C PRO A 138 -10.98 -0.02 -12.73
N GLU A 139 -10.20 0.56 -13.65
CA GLU A 139 -9.62 -0.13 -14.81
C GLU A 139 -8.56 -1.14 -14.36
N THR A 140 -7.79 -0.82 -13.31
CA THR A 140 -6.85 -1.76 -12.68
C THR A 140 -7.59 -2.92 -12.03
N LEU A 141 -8.70 -2.64 -11.31
CA LEU A 141 -9.51 -3.69 -10.68
C LEU A 141 -10.13 -4.62 -11.72
N ALA A 142 -10.62 -4.08 -12.85
CA ALA A 142 -11.10 -4.86 -13.98
C ALA A 142 -10.00 -5.74 -14.59
N ALA A 143 -8.82 -5.17 -14.86
CA ALA A 143 -7.68 -5.94 -15.38
C ALA A 143 -7.25 -7.07 -14.42
N LEU A 144 -7.28 -6.84 -13.11
CA LEU A 144 -7.01 -7.88 -12.11
C LEU A 144 -8.03 -9.01 -12.14
N LYS A 145 -9.32 -8.69 -12.33
CA LYS A 145 -10.37 -9.70 -12.46
C LYS A 145 -10.18 -10.56 -13.70
N ASP A 146 -9.96 -9.92 -14.85
CA ASP A 146 -9.78 -10.62 -16.12
C ASP A 146 -8.57 -11.56 -16.04
N GLU A 147 -7.47 -11.08 -15.46
CA GLU A 147 -6.25 -11.85 -15.31
C GLU A 147 -6.38 -13.00 -14.29
N ALA A 148 -7.08 -12.76 -13.17
CA ALA A 148 -7.39 -13.81 -12.20
C ALA A 148 -8.29 -14.89 -12.80
N ALA A 149 -9.31 -14.50 -13.58
CA ALA A 149 -10.19 -15.44 -14.27
C ALA A 149 -9.44 -16.28 -15.31
N ARG A 150 -8.53 -15.65 -16.06
CA ARG A 150 -7.69 -16.32 -17.07
C ARG A 150 -6.72 -17.34 -16.46
N THR A 151 -6.22 -17.07 -15.27
CA THR A 151 -5.20 -17.91 -14.59
C THR A 151 -5.79 -18.87 -13.56
N GLY A 152 -7.05 -18.68 -13.16
CA GLY A 152 -7.70 -19.44 -12.09
C GLY A 152 -7.29 -19.00 -10.67
N ALA A 153 -6.55 -17.90 -10.52
CA ALA A 153 -6.15 -17.39 -9.21
C ALA A 153 -7.35 -16.86 -8.42
N LYS A 154 -7.42 -17.16 -7.11
CA LYS A 154 -8.48 -16.60 -6.25
C LYS A 154 -8.20 -15.10 -6.01
N LEU A 155 -9.11 -14.23 -6.43
CA LEU A 155 -9.00 -12.79 -6.18
C LEU A 155 -9.78 -12.38 -4.92
N CYS A 156 -9.11 -11.66 -4.03
CA CYS A 156 -9.65 -11.05 -2.81
C CYS A 156 -9.40 -9.55 -2.82
N PHE A 157 -10.39 -8.75 -2.42
CA PHE A 157 -10.23 -7.31 -2.26
C PHE A 157 -10.20 -6.91 -0.79
N GLU A 158 -9.19 -6.14 -0.40
CA GLU A 158 -9.13 -5.48 0.90
C GLU A 158 -9.87 -4.15 0.83
N ALA A 159 -10.84 -3.96 1.72
CA ALA A 159 -11.69 -2.78 1.77
C ALA A 159 -11.30 -1.86 2.94
N ALA A 160 -10.28 -1.02 2.72
CA ALA A 160 -9.88 -0.03 3.69
C ALA A 160 -11.04 0.94 4.02
N ALA A 161 -11.06 1.48 5.24
CA ALA A 161 -12.16 2.31 5.75
C ALA A 161 -12.52 3.53 4.86
N CYS A 162 -11.54 4.14 4.18
CA CYS A 162 -11.74 5.24 3.23
C CYS A 162 -12.30 4.81 1.86
N ALA A 163 -12.28 3.52 1.55
CA ALA A 163 -12.77 2.94 0.30
C ALA A 163 -14.14 2.27 0.44
N ARG A 164 -14.81 2.39 1.60
CA ARG A 164 -16.24 2.05 1.76
C ARG A 164 -17.11 3.02 0.97
N ARG A 165 -16.99 2.99 -0.36
CA ARG A 165 -17.85 3.69 -1.28
C ARG A 165 -18.83 2.68 -1.87
N ARG A 166 -20.13 2.92 -1.69
CA ARG A 166 -21.21 2.05 -2.20
C ARG A 166 -21.15 1.85 -3.72
N ASP A 167 -20.57 2.79 -4.45
CA ASP A 167 -20.42 2.79 -5.90
C ASP A 167 -19.46 1.71 -6.42
N ARG A 168 -18.57 1.15 -5.59
CA ARG A 168 -17.62 0.10 -6.00
C ARG A 168 -18.08 -1.32 -5.67
N LEU A 169 -19.29 -1.49 -5.11
CA LEU A 169 -19.83 -2.80 -4.76
C LEU A 169 -20.05 -3.71 -5.98
N SER A 170 -20.41 -3.13 -7.13
CA SER A 170 -20.50 -3.87 -8.41
C SER A 170 -19.14 -4.42 -8.85
N LEU A 171 -18.05 -3.73 -8.51
CA LEU A 171 -16.67 -4.16 -8.79
C LEU A 171 -16.19 -5.26 -7.85
N VAL A 172 -16.94 -5.64 -6.80
CA VAL A 172 -16.60 -6.80 -5.96
C VAL A 172 -17.59 -7.96 -6.10
N ALA A 173 -18.55 -7.86 -7.02
CA ALA A 173 -19.44 -8.97 -7.33
C ALA A 173 -18.64 -10.20 -7.82
N GLY A 174 -18.90 -11.36 -7.22
CA GLY A 174 -18.25 -12.64 -7.57
C GLY A 174 -16.85 -12.86 -7.00
N VAL A 175 -16.36 -11.98 -6.10
CA VAL A 175 -15.03 -12.07 -5.49
C VAL A 175 -15.11 -11.93 -3.97
N ASN A 176 -14.08 -12.42 -3.28
CA ASN A 176 -14.06 -12.43 -1.82
C ASN A 176 -13.60 -11.07 -1.28
N LEU A 177 -14.21 -10.62 -0.18
CA LEU A 177 -13.74 -9.49 0.61
C LEU A 177 -12.94 -10.02 1.79
N VAL A 178 -11.80 -9.39 2.07
CA VAL A 178 -10.92 -9.69 3.21
C VAL A 178 -10.68 -8.47 4.06
#